data_AF-A0A0C2Z0B9-F1
#
_entry.id   AF-A0A0C2Z0B9-F1
#
_cell.length_a   1.000
_cell.length_b   1.000
_cell.length_c   1.000
_cell.angle_alpha   90.00
_cell.angle_beta   90.00
_cell.angle_gamma   90.00
#
_symmetry.space_group_name_H-M   'P 1'
#
loop_
_entity.id
_entity.type
_entity.pdbx_description
1 polymer ?
#
loop_
_entity_poly.entity_id
_entity_poly.type
_entity_poly.pdbx_seq_one_letter_code
_entity_poly.pdbx_strand_id
1 'polypeptide(L)'
;SQQEKEELQRRIRGLTTILHGLTVPQWPSELPRHVHSLLRHFTTLLTCGSKCDTGTQSVIAVTGSIEPGQKVRTLIVTQNPHANSPMGPLSLSQTYLINHIVDTWAALSAVDRCAADYTKQLVSLEIFFLRQSFHKLSICFKEDTKLCGGQRLAELIGKWKPDRPEIAPRWVNPPGWLVMLKGLPKIKSTRIVRGQPEWEFSDKTKYDWSRILVTFLTGMGQSIEKVERAGEENLQKEMKTLNFWCRYLYFFVTWKAGIVRDLLTKTNMVDNMTMPMRTDNSRYDELAEFELEVGGSTGAQVLRYLWTVVTWHEAVYTLCNNKALPKLLKDIEIGLVQVPRSPSSVLTLPEISKEFFKRFPFMILYLEKRCHSDMFFDFVHSEAVLMGLLNYYKHYSVQAGQDVGFGDPQRMQQILAEAGEAVITISEECCWCCDWLSKNSESQFMLLGTHGMMYPWDPPKVGVSELVLKKLEGELWNNLYEAVT
;
A
#
# COMPACT_ATOMS: atom_id res chain seq x y z
N SER A 1 9.10 -30.20 19.61
CA SER A 1 7.72 -30.75 19.71
C SER A 1 6.71 -29.72 19.21
N GLN A 2 5.46 -30.09 18.90
CA GLN A 2 4.43 -29.11 18.49
C GLN A 2 4.24 -27.99 19.52
N GLN A 3 4.28 -28.35 20.81
CA GLN A 3 4.20 -27.41 21.93
C GLN A 3 5.37 -26.41 21.95
N GLU A 4 6.60 -26.84 21.67
CA GLU A 4 7.76 -25.94 21.59
C GLU A 4 7.62 -24.93 20.44
N LYS A 5 7.08 -25.37 19.30
CA LYS A 5 6.81 -24.48 18.15
C LYS A 5 5.73 -23.46 18.48
N GLU A 6 4.63 -23.87 19.10
CA GLU A 6 3.55 -22.96 19.53
C GLU A 6 4.05 -21.93 20.55
N GLU A 7 4.87 -22.38 21.50
CA GLU A 7 5.48 -21.50 22.49
C GLU A 7 6.45 -20.51 21.84
N LEU A 8 7.27 -20.95 20.88
CA LEU A 8 8.12 -20.07 20.08
C LEU A 8 7.32 -19.00 19.32
N GLN A 9 6.22 -19.39 18.67
CA GLN A 9 5.33 -18.45 17.98
C GLN A 9 4.71 -17.44 18.96
N ARG A 10 4.27 -17.90 20.15
CA ARG A 10 3.76 -17.03 21.23
C ARG A 10 4.78 -15.98 21.65
N ARG A 11 6.07 -16.35 21.76
CA ARG A 11 7.15 -15.39 22.07
C ARG A 11 7.37 -14.37 20.96
N ILE A 12 7.41 -14.81 19.70
CA ILE A 12 7.56 -13.92 18.54
C ILE A 12 6.41 -12.90 18.48
N ARG A 13 5.15 -13.35 18.68
CA ARG A 13 3.99 -12.44 18.78
C ARG A 13 4.20 -11.39 19.87
N GLY A 14 4.59 -11.82 21.07
CA GLY A 14 4.84 -10.91 22.20
C GLY A 14 5.92 -9.87 21.90
N LEU A 15 7.04 -10.29 21.32
CA LEU A 15 8.15 -9.41 20.99
C LEU A 15 7.78 -8.38 19.93
N THR A 16 7.14 -8.80 18.84
CA THR A 16 6.74 -7.89 17.76
C THR A 16 5.70 -6.87 18.23
N THR A 17 4.82 -7.26 19.15
CA THR A 17 3.88 -6.35 19.82
C THR A 17 4.60 -5.26 20.60
N ILE A 18 5.57 -5.64 21.43
CA ILE A 18 6.32 -4.69 22.26
C ILE A 18 7.16 -3.77 21.38
N LEU A 19 7.88 -4.33 20.41
CA LEU A 19 8.74 -3.58 19.50
C LEU A 19 7.95 -2.58 18.65
N HIS A 20 6.75 -2.96 18.22
CA HIS A 20 5.83 -2.03 17.57
C HIS A 20 5.48 -0.84 18.48
N GLY A 21 5.14 -1.10 19.75
CA GLY A 21 4.84 -0.06 20.73
C GLY A 21 6.04 0.81 21.13
N LEU A 22 7.26 0.34 20.94
CA LEU A 22 8.49 1.12 21.13
C LEU A 22 8.87 1.96 19.90
N THR A 23 8.07 1.88 18.82
CA THR A 23 8.24 2.60 17.54
C THR A 23 9.67 2.60 17.02
N VAL A 24 10.37 1.46 17.14
CA VAL A 24 11.75 1.30 16.68
C VAL A 24 11.72 1.19 15.16
N PRO A 25 12.04 2.27 14.42
CA PRO A 25 12.03 2.22 12.97
C PRO A 25 13.32 1.55 12.52
N GLN A 26 13.21 0.45 11.78
CA GLN A 26 14.35 -0.06 11.03
C GLN A 26 14.49 0.72 9.73
N TRP A 27 15.71 0.78 9.21
CA TRP A 27 15.96 1.48 7.95
C TRP A 27 15.14 0.85 6.82
N PRO A 28 14.31 1.63 6.11
CA PRO A 28 13.58 1.11 4.96
C PRO A 28 14.58 0.63 3.91
N SER A 29 14.28 -0.50 3.27
CA SER A 29 15.13 -1.03 2.22
C SER A 29 15.07 -0.13 0.98
N GLU A 30 16.20 0.27 0.41
CA GLU A 30 16.23 0.94 -0.89
C GLU A 30 15.69 -0.01 -1.97
N LEU A 31 14.47 0.25 -2.45
CA LEU A 31 13.85 -0.66 -3.40
C LEU A 31 14.17 -0.34 -4.86
N PRO A 32 14.51 -1.34 -5.69
CA PRO A 32 14.36 -1.23 -7.14
C PRO A 32 12.87 -1.10 -7.51
N ARG A 33 12.42 0.13 -7.79
CA ARG A 33 11.02 0.49 -8.16
C ARG A 33 10.47 -0.18 -9.44
N HIS A 34 11.18 -1.12 -10.06
CA HIS A 34 10.95 -1.53 -11.45
C HIS A 34 10.55 -2.98 -11.65
N VAL A 35 10.47 -3.79 -10.59
CA VAL A 35 10.27 -5.24 -10.74
C VAL A 35 8.79 -5.59 -10.46
N HIS A 36 8.09 -6.01 -11.53
CA HIS A 36 6.68 -6.47 -11.59
C HIS A 36 5.56 -5.45 -11.32
N SER A 37 5.36 -4.49 -12.23
CA SER A 37 4.26 -3.52 -12.17
C SER A 37 2.85 -4.14 -12.25
N LEU A 38 2.66 -5.28 -12.94
CA LEU A 38 1.31 -5.77 -13.21
C LEU A 38 0.57 -6.26 -11.96
N LEU A 39 1.18 -7.16 -11.16
CA LEU A 39 0.52 -7.66 -9.95
C LEU A 39 0.31 -6.55 -8.94
N ARG A 40 1.28 -5.65 -8.76
CA ARG A 40 1.13 -4.49 -7.88
C ARG A 40 -0.09 -3.64 -8.26
N HIS A 41 -0.18 -3.25 -9.54
CA HIS A 41 -1.32 -2.46 -10.02
C HIS A 41 -2.63 -3.23 -9.92
N PHE A 42 -2.60 -4.55 -10.14
CA PHE A 42 -3.79 -5.37 -9.97
C PHE A 42 -4.24 -5.41 -8.49
N THR A 43 -3.32 -5.61 -7.55
CA THR A 43 -3.59 -5.53 -6.11
C THR A 43 -4.18 -4.18 -5.74
N THR A 44 -3.60 -3.08 -6.23
CA THR A 44 -4.15 -1.73 -6.01
C THR A 44 -5.62 -1.61 -6.43
N LEU A 45 -6.02 -2.22 -7.56
CA LEU A 45 -7.41 -2.17 -8.02
C LEU A 45 -8.35 -3.08 -7.24
N LEU A 46 -7.82 -4.16 -6.65
CA LEU A 46 -8.58 -5.10 -5.83
C LEU A 46 -8.75 -4.64 -4.37
N THR A 47 -7.88 -3.74 -3.89
CA THR A 47 -7.98 -3.20 -2.54
C THR A 47 -9.18 -2.24 -2.45
N CYS A 48 -10.34 -2.79 -2.16
CA CYS A 48 -11.55 -2.03 -1.85
C CYS A 48 -11.65 -1.71 -0.35
N GLY A 49 -12.04 -0.48 -0.06
CA GLY A 49 -12.35 -0.02 1.30
C GLY A 49 -11.14 0.37 2.13
N SER A 50 -11.46 0.91 3.30
CA SER A 50 -10.51 1.27 4.36
C SER A 50 -10.35 0.11 5.36
N LYS A 51 -9.25 0.03 6.11
CA LYS A 51 -9.11 -0.86 7.29
C LYS A 51 -10.18 -0.59 8.35
N CYS A 52 -10.83 0.58 8.31
CA CYS A 52 -11.94 0.96 9.19
C CYS A 52 -13.31 0.49 8.67
N ASP A 53 -13.39 0.01 7.43
CA ASP A 53 -14.63 -0.46 6.83
C ASP A 53 -14.97 -1.82 7.42
N THR A 54 -15.68 -1.79 8.54
CA THR A 54 -16.09 -2.98 9.27
C THR A 54 -16.89 -3.98 8.42
N GLY A 55 -17.39 -3.61 7.22
CA GLY A 55 -18.22 -4.46 6.37
C GLY A 55 -17.56 -5.01 5.09
N THR A 56 -16.32 -4.65 4.75
CA THR A 56 -15.70 -5.06 3.47
C THR A 56 -14.47 -5.94 3.71
N GLN A 57 -14.46 -7.14 3.10
CA GLN A 57 -13.23 -7.93 3.00
C GLN A 57 -12.25 -7.17 2.10
N SER A 58 -11.12 -6.74 2.64
CA SER A 58 -10.06 -6.12 1.84
C SER A 58 -9.13 -7.19 1.28
N VAL A 59 -8.75 -7.04 0.01
CA VAL A 59 -7.61 -7.77 -0.56
C VAL A 59 -6.34 -7.13 -0.06
N ILE A 60 -5.45 -7.92 0.54
CA ILE A 60 -4.28 -7.41 1.27
C ILE A 60 -2.97 -7.84 0.60
N ALA A 61 -2.90 -9.07 0.07
CA ALA A 61 -1.75 -9.49 -0.73
C ALA A 61 -2.15 -10.33 -1.94
N VAL A 62 -1.31 -10.28 -2.96
CA VAL A 62 -1.45 -11.03 -4.20
C VAL A 62 -0.08 -11.54 -4.62
N THR A 63 0.05 -12.85 -4.82
CA THR A 63 1.22 -13.43 -5.52
C THR A 63 0.75 -14.14 -6.76
N GLY A 64 1.61 -14.27 -7.76
CA GLY A 64 1.27 -15.00 -8.96
C GLY A 64 2.42 -15.09 -9.93
N SER A 65 2.28 -15.98 -10.89
CA SER A 65 3.18 -16.07 -12.04
C SER A 65 2.51 -15.45 -13.25
N ILE A 66 3.26 -14.60 -13.95
CA ILE A 66 2.86 -13.99 -15.22
C ILE A 66 3.96 -14.30 -16.24
N GLU A 67 4.03 -15.56 -16.65
CA GLU A 67 4.91 -15.96 -17.74
C GLU A 67 4.19 -15.80 -19.09
N PRO A 68 4.80 -15.12 -20.08
CA PRO A 68 4.20 -15.01 -21.41
C PRO A 68 3.91 -16.38 -22.03
N GLY A 69 2.65 -16.61 -22.43
CA GLY A 69 2.24 -17.87 -23.06
C GLY A 69 1.78 -18.95 -22.07
N GLN A 70 1.86 -18.70 -20.76
CA GLN A 70 1.24 -19.54 -19.74
C GLN A 70 -0.04 -18.89 -19.21
N LYS A 71 -0.88 -19.70 -18.55
CA LYS A 71 -2.04 -19.20 -17.81
C LYS A 71 -1.54 -18.33 -16.67
N VAL A 72 -2.15 -17.15 -16.48
CA VAL A 72 -1.83 -16.33 -15.31
C VAL A 72 -2.44 -17.01 -14.09
N ARG A 73 -1.59 -17.41 -13.16
CA ARG A 73 -2.02 -18.05 -11.91
C ARG A 73 -1.72 -17.11 -10.77
N THR A 74 -2.77 -16.74 -10.06
CA THR A 74 -2.68 -15.74 -9.00
C THR A 74 -3.29 -16.30 -7.73
N LEU A 75 -2.54 -16.24 -6.64
CA LEU A 75 -3.04 -16.45 -5.30
C LEU A 75 -3.35 -15.10 -4.67
N ILE A 76 -4.59 -14.93 -4.24
CA ILE A 76 -5.07 -13.73 -3.56
C ILE A 76 -5.28 -14.08 -2.10
N VAL A 77 -4.65 -13.32 -1.21
CA VAL A 77 -4.85 -13.44 0.23
C VAL A 77 -5.78 -12.36 0.72
N THR A 78 -6.76 -12.79 1.49
CA THR A 78 -7.77 -11.93 2.10
C THR A 78 -7.68 -12.04 3.60
N GLN A 79 -7.91 -10.90 4.25
CA GLN A 79 -8.11 -10.87 5.68
C GLN A 79 -9.58 -10.62 5.94
N ASN A 80 -10.18 -11.42 6.82
CA ASN A 80 -11.53 -11.19 7.28
C ASN A 80 -11.46 -10.20 8.47
N PRO A 81 -11.97 -8.97 8.34
CA PRO A 81 -11.85 -7.96 9.39
C PRO A 81 -12.75 -8.23 10.61
N HIS A 82 -13.71 -9.13 10.54
CA HIS A 82 -14.62 -9.35 11.66
C HIS A 82 -13.96 -10.20 12.75
N ALA A 83 -13.61 -9.57 13.87
CA ALA A 83 -13.16 -10.21 15.12
C ALA A 83 -14.26 -10.97 15.87
N ASN A 84 -15.54 -10.76 15.56
CA ASN A 84 -16.66 -11.23 16.40
C ASN A 84 -17.59 -12.26 15.76
N SER A 85 -17.36 -12.67 14.50
CA SER A 85 -18.13 -13.80 13.94
C SER A 85 -17.49 -15.11 14.41
N PRO A 86 -18.22 -16.02 15.08
CA PRO A 86 -17.73 -17.35 15.40
C PRO A 86 -17.71 -18.18 14.11
N MET A 87 -16.67 -18.00 13.30
CA MET A 87 -16.46 -18.85 12.13
C MET A 87 -15.89 -20.19 12.57
N GLY A 88 -16.57 -21.27 12.18
CA GLY A 88 -15.98 -22.60 12.11
C GLY A 88 -14.84 -22.68 11.08
N PRO A 89 -14.27 -23.87 10.83
CA PRO A 89 -13.16 -24.04 9.89
C PRO A 89 -13.49 -23.44 8.52
N LEU A 90 -12.58 -22.62 8.00
CA LEU A 90 -12.52 -22.03 6.65
C LEU A 90 -13.85 -22.07 5.88
N SER A 91 -14.77 -21.17 6.20
CA SER A 91 -16.06 -21.07 5.50
C SER A 91 -16.02 -19.98 4.43
N LEU A 92 -16.33 -20.40 3.20
CA LEU A 92 -16.38 -19.61 1.97
C LEU A 92 -17.59 -18.64 1.98
N SER A 93 -17.60 -17.64 2.87
CA SER A 93 -18.40 -16.42 2.66
C SER A 93 -17.69 -15.54 1.62
N GLN A 94 -17.65 -16.08 0.40
CA GLN A 94 -16.66 -15.81 -0.65
C GLN A 94 -17.25 -15.04 -1.84
N THR A 95 -18.58 -14.88 -1.88
CA THR A 95 -19.29 -14.42 -3.08
C THR A 95 -18.96 -12.97 -3.41
N TYR A 96 -18.91 -12.07 -2.44
CA TYR A 96 -18.66 -10.65 -2.71
C TYR A 96 -17.29 -10.39 -3.32
N LEU A 97 -16.22 -10.94 -2.73
CA LEU A 97 -14.89 -10.71 -3.24
C LEU A 97 -14.65 -11.43 -4.57
N ILE A 98 -15.13 -12.66 -4.72
CA ILE A 98 -15.05 -13.36 -6.01
C ILE A 98 -15.75 -12.53 -7.08
N ASN A 99 -16.96 -12.01 -6.79
CA ASN A 99 -17.66 -11.13 -7.71
C ASN A 99 -16.85 -9.87 -8.01
N HIS A 100 -16.25 -9.23 -7.00
CA HIS A 100 -15.42 -8.04 -7.21
C HIS A 100 -14.20 -8.33 -8.11
N ILE A 101 -13.54 -9.46 -7.93
CA ILE A 101 -12.42 -9.90 -8.77
C ILE A 101 -12.92 -10.16 -10.20
N VAL A 102 -14.04 -10.87 -10.35
CA VAL A 102 -14.67 -11.16 -11.65
C VAL A 102 -15.11 -9.88 -12.36
N ASP A 103 -15.67 -8.91 -11.65
CA ASP A 103 -16.10 -7.62 -12.21
C ASP A 103 -14.90 -6.78 -12.64
N THR A 104 -13.88 -6.69 -11.79
CA THR A 104 -12.58 -6.05 -12.10
C THR A 104 -11.98 -6.65 -13.37
N TRP A 105 -12.05 -7.97 -13.47
CA TRP A 105 -11.56 -8.73 -14.61
C TRP A 105 -12.32 -8.45 -15.89
N ALA A 106 -13.65 -8.54 -15.82
CA ALA A 106 -14.53 -8.29 -16.95
C ALA A 106 -14.35 -6.86 -17.47
N ALA A 107 -14.22 -5.88 -16.55
CA ALA A 107 -14.00 -4.49 -16.90
C ALA A 107 -12.66 -4.27 -17.62
N LEU A 108 -11.57 -4.86 -17.12
CA LEU A 108 -10.25 -4.78 -17.77
C LEU A 108 -10.24 -5.48 -19.14
N SER A 109 -10.91 -6.64 -19.25
CA SER A 109 -10.98 -7.44 -20.48
C SER A 109 -11.83 -6.79 -21.57
N ALA A 110 -12.79 -5.95 -21.19
CA ALA A 110 -13.68 -5.25 -22.12
C ALA A 110 -12.99 -4.11 -22.88
N VAL A 111 -11.82 -3.65 -22.42
CA VAL A 111 -11.09 -2.55 -23.07
C VAL A 111 -10.33 -3.07 -24.30
N ASP A 112 -10.82 -2.68 -25.48
CA ASP A 112 -10.13 -2.91 -26.75
C ASP A 112 -9.29 -1.69 -27.13
N ARG A 113 -7.97 -1.89 -27.11
CA ARG A 113 -6.98 -0.86 -27.42
C ARG A 113 -6.93 -0.48 -28.90
N CYS A 114 -7.46 -1.35 -29.77
CA CYS A 114 -7.55 -1.12 -31.21
C CYS A 114 -8.88 -0.46 -31.60
N ALA A 115 -9.82 -0.30 -30.66
CA ALA A 115 -11.11 0.31 -30.95
C ALA A 115 -10.98 1.81 -31.23
N ALA A 116 -11.74 2.30 -32.21
CA ALA A 116 -11.78 3.71 -32.56
C ALA A 116 -12.22 4.61 -31.39
N ASP A 117 -12.95 4.04 -30.43
CA ASP A 117 -13.45 4.71 -29.23
C ASP A 117 -12.67 4.34 -27.95
N TYR A 118 -11.44 3.83 -28.06
CA TYR A 118 -10.60 3.44 -26.92
C TYR A 118 -10.54 4.49 -25.80
N THR A 119 -10.44 5.78 -26.14
CA THR A 119 -10.44 6.86 -25.14
C THR A 119 -11.74 6.90 -24.31
N LYS A 120 -12.89 6.60 -24.91
CA LYS A 120 -14.17 6.50 -24.20
C LYS A 120 -14.21 5.26 -23.32
N GLN A 121 -13.73 4.12 -23.83
CA GLN A 121 -13.64 2.88 -23.06
C GLN A 121 -12.75 3.06 -21.82
N LEU A 122 -11.59 3.71 -21.97
CA LEU A 122 -10.68 4.01 -20.87
C LEU A 122 -11.32 4.92 -19.83
N VAL A 123 -12.03 5.98 -20.24
CA VAL A 123 -12.77 6.85 -19.31
C VAL A 123 -13.84 6.07 -18.54
N SER A 124 -14.58 5.19 -19.22
CA SER A 124 -15.58 4.35 -18.57
C SER A 124 -14.95 3.40 -17.54
N LEU A 125 -13.81 2.80 -17.87
CA LEU A 125 -13.07 1.92 -16.96
C LEU A 125 -12.53 2.67 -15.74
N GLU A 126 -11.95 3.85 -15.93
CA GLU A 126 -11.50 4.69 -14.81
C GLU A 126 -12.65 5.07 -13.90
N ILE A 127 -13.82 5.43 -14.44
CA ILE A 127 -15.02 5.73 -13.65
C ILE A 127 -15.50 4.50 -12.89
N PHE A 128 -15.44 3.31 -13.50
CA PHE A 128 -15.77 2.06 -12.84
C PHE A 128 -14.89 1.83 -11.60
N PHE A 129 -13.56 1.92 -11.74
CA PHE A 129 -12.65 1.75 -10.61
C PHE A 129 -12.76 2.87 -9.59
N LEU A 130 -12.89 4.12 -10.03
CA LEU A 130 -13.12 5.26 -9.14
C LEU A 130 -14.39 5.07 -8.29
N ARG A 131 -15.46 4.52 -8.87
CA ARG A 131 -16.69 4.24 -8.12
C ARG A 131 -16.47 3.17 -7.05
N GLN A 132 -15.72 2.12 -7.36
CA GLN A 132 -15.39 1.04 -6.41
C GLN A 132 -14.46 1.56 -5.29
N SER A 133 -13.49 2.40 -5.62
CA SER A 133 -12.51 2.95 -4.68
C SER A 133 -12.92 4.29 -4.07
N PHE A 134 -14.14 4.78 -4.33
CA PHE A 134 -14.54 6.15 -3.99
C PHE A 134 -14.43 6.42 -2.48
N HIS A 135 -14.88 5.47 -1.66
CA HIS A 135 -14.85 5.63 -0.21
C HIS A 135 -13.41 5.76 0.32
N LYS A 136 -12.53 4.84 -0.09
CA LYS A 136 -11.09 4.87 0.24
C LYS A 136 -10.45 6.18 -0.24
N LEU A 137 -10.76 6.60 -1.48
CA LEU A 137 -10.26 7.85 -2.03
C LEU A 137 -10.74 9.07 -1.22
N SER A 138 -12.01 9.11 -0.83
CA SER A 138 -12.57 10.22 -0.05
C SER A 138 -11.94 10.32 1.33
N ILE A 139 -11.80 9.18 2.04
CA ILE A 139 -11.10 9.12 3.33
C ILE A 139 -9.67 9.59 3.16
N CYS A 140 -8.90 8.95 2.28
CA CYS A 140 -7.50 9.29 2.03
C CYS A 140 -7.35 10.78 1.69
N PHE A 141 -8.20 11.31 0.81
CA PHE A 141 -8.13 12.72 0.43
C PHE A 141 -8.51 13.69 1.58
N LYS A 142 -9.30 13.25 2.56
CA LYS A 142 -9.65 14.02 3.77
C LYS A 142 -8.56 13.96 4.84
N GLU A 143 -7.69 12.95 4.80
CA GLU A 143 -6.53 12.84 5.69
C GLU A 143 -5.49 13.94 5.49
N ASP A 144 -5.54 14.70 4.38
CA ASP A 144 -4.70 15.88 4.22
C ASP A 144 -4.86 16.89 5.36
N THR A 145 -6.04 16.96 5.97
CA THR A 145 -6.29 17.84 7.11
C THR A 145 -5.49 17.43 8.33
N LYS A 146 -5.38 16.12 8.60
CA LYS A 146 -4.53 15.63 9.69
C LYS A 146 -3.06 15.87 9.37
N LEU A 147 -2.66 15.62 8.12
CA LEU A 147 -1.31 15.92 7.63
C LEU A 147 -0.96 17.41 7.83
N CYS A 148 -1.91 18.30 7.56
CA CYS A 148 -1.70 19.73 7.45
C CYS A 148 -2.20 20.52 8.68
N GLY A 149 -2.20 19.91 9.87
CA GLY A 149 -2.54 20.60 11.13
C GLY A 149 -3.96 21.19 11.17
N GLY A 150 -4.92 20.50 10.56
CA GLY A 150 -6.33 20.87 10.48
C GLY A 150 -6.74 21.68 9.26
N GLN A 151 -5.81 22.07 8.38
CA GLN A 151 -6.12 22.79 7.14
C GLN A 151 -6.05 21.88 5.92
N ARG A 152 -6.72 22.20 4.82
CA ARG A 152 -6.57 21.42 3.57
C ARG A 152 -5.20 21.71 2.93
N LEU A 153 -4.59 20.71 2.30
CA LEU A 153 -3.29 20.87 1.63
C LEU A 153 -3.35 21.97 0.55
N ALA A 154 -4.45 22.02 -0.19
CA ALA A 154 -4.68 23.04 -1.22
C ALA A 154 -4.70 24.47 -0.64
N GLU A 155 -5.23 24.66 0.56
CA GLU A 155 -5.29 25.96 1.23
C GLU A 155 -3.91 26.41 1.69
N LEU A 156 -3.12 25.50 2.27
CA LEU A 156 -1.76 25.80 2.71
C LEU A 156 -0.86 26.18 1.53
N ILE A 157 -0.86 25.36 0.47
CA ILE A 157 -0.10 25.68 -0.75
C ILE A 157 -0.62 26.98 -1.39
N GLY A 158 -1.93 27.23 -1.33
CA GLY A 158 -2.54 28.46 -1.84
C GLY A 158 -2.10 29.73 -1.12
N LYS A 159 -1.77 29.62 0.18
CA LYS A 159 -1.28 30.72 1.04
C LYS A 159 0.24 30.90 0.99
N TRP A 160 0.98 29.91 0.50
CA TRP A 160 2.44 29.97 0.41
C TRP A 160 2.91 31.17 -0.41
N LYS A 161 3.93 31.87 0.10
CA LYS A 161 4.61 32.97 -0.59
C LYS A 161 6.11 32.63 -0.67
N PRO A 162 6.66 32.42 -1.88
CA PRO A 162 8.10 32.29 -2.06
C PRO A 162 8.86 33.48 -1.49
N ASP A 163 9.89 33.22 -0.69
CA ASP A 163 10.72 34.25 -0.06
C ASP A 163 12.23 34.04 -0.28
N ARG A 164 12.66 32.85 -0.71
CA ARG A 164 14.08 32.52 -0.97
C ARG A 164 14.29 31.84 -2.33
N PRO A 165 15.46 32.04 -2.97
CA PRO A 165 15.82 31.32 -4.19
C PRO A 165 16.23 29.88 -3.87
N GLU A 166 15.60 28.92 -4.54
CA GLU A 166 15.69 27.48 -4.24
C GLU A 166 15.73 26.61 -5.49
N ILE A 167 15.26 27.14 -6.63
CA ILE A 167 15.08 26.36 -7.87
C ILE A 167 16.00 26.88 -8.96
N ALA A 168 16.97 26.04 -9.35
CA ALA A 168 17.80 26.27 -10.53
C ALA A 168 16.90 26.38 -11.79
N PRO A 169 16.96 27.49 -12.54
CA PRO A 169 16.09 27.69 -13.70
C PRO A 169 16.26 26.60 -14.75
N ARG A 170 15.14 26.04 -15.23
CA ARG A 170 15.11 25.13 -16.38
C ARG A 170 13.88 25.34 -17.23
N TRP A 171 13.98 25.03 -18.52
CA TRP A 171 12.86 25.04 -19.45
C TRP A 171 12.22 23.66 -19.53
N VAL A 172 10.90 23.60 -19.44
CA VAL A 172 10.13 22.35 -19.53
C VAL A 172 9.10 22.45 -20.66
N ASN A 173 8.93 21.35 -21.38
CA ASN A 173 7.92 21.23 -22.44
C ASN A 173 6.57 20.84 -21.81
N PRO A 174 5.62 21.77 -21.59
CA PRO A 174 4.34 21.44 -20.99
C PRO A 174 3.61 20.41 -21.86
N PRO A 175 3.02 19.36 -21.26
CA PRO A 175 2.28 18.39 -22.03
C PRO A 175 1.05 19.07 -22.65
N GLY A 176 0.64 18.63 -23.85
CA GLY A 176 -0.45 19.27 -24.58
C GLY A 176 -1.75 19.38 -23.78
N TRP A 177 -2.03 18.40 -22.92
CA TRP A 177 -3.19 18.43 -22.03
C TRP A 177 -3.18 19.63 -21.07
N LEU A 178 -2.00 20.03 -20.58
CA LEU A 178 -1.86 21.15 -19.64
C LEU A 178 -2.06 22.50 -20.34
N VAL A 179 -1.60 22.60 -21.59
CA VAL A 179 -1.78 23.80 -22.44
C VAL A 179 -3.25 24.00 -22.83
N MET A 180 -3.99 22.91 -23.04
CA MET A 180 -5.40 22.95 -23.46
C MET A 180 -6.38 23.25 -22.32
N LEU A 181 -5.98 23.06 -21.06
CA LEU A 181 -6.84 23.27 -19.90
C LEU A 181 -7.11 24.76 -19.66
N LYS A 182 -8.37 25.17 -19.84
CA LYS A 182 -8.83 26.52 -19.54
C LYS A 182 -8.93 26.75 -18.04
N GLY A 183 -8.64 27.98 -17.60
CA GLY A 183 -8.76 28.39 -16.20
C GLY A 183 -7.55 28.07 -15.32
N LEU A 184 -6.51 27.42 -15.87
CA LEU A 184 -5.24 27.28 -15.16
C LEU A 184 -4.48 28.62 -15.11
N PRO A 185 -3.70 28.86 -14.03
CA PRO A 185 -2.73 29.95 -13.99
C PRO A 185 -1.80 29.90 -15.21
N LYS A 186 -1.59 31.04 -15.86
CA LYS A 186 -0.65 31.15 -16.98
C LYS A 186 0.76 31.30 -16.43
N ILE A 187 1.68 30.43 -16.87
CA ILE A 187 3.10 30.62 -16.58
C ILE A 187 3.62 31.81 -17.40
N LYS A 188 3.98 32.89 -16.70
CA LYS A 188 4.36 34.16 -17.35
C LYS A 188 5.61 34.06 -18.22
N SER A 189 6.52 33.15 -17.89
CA SER A 189 7.73 32.90 -18.66
C SER A 189 7.52 31.74 -19.63
N THR A 190 7.06 32.09 -20.83
CA THR A 190 6.86 31.17 -21.95
C THR A 190 7.73 31.60 -23.11
N ARG A 191 8.43 30.65 -23.73
CA ARG A 191 9.13 30.86 -25.01
C ARG A 191 8.65 29.84 -26.04
N ILE A 192 8.87 30.10 -27.32
CA ILE A 192 8.57 29.16 -28.39
C ILE A 192 9.89 28.63 -28.94
N VAL A 193 10.11 27.31 -28.85
CA VAL A 193 11.27 26.62 -29.42
C VAL A 193 10.75 25.60 -30.42
N ARG A 194 11.14 25.73 -31.69
CA ARG A 194 10.70 24.84 -32.79
C ARG A 194 9.16 24.72 -32.89
N GLY A 195 8.45 25.82 -32.64
CA GLY A 195 6.98 25.86 -32.69
C GLY A 195 6.27 25.22 -31.50
N GLN A 196 7.00 24.72 -30.49
CA GLN A 196 6.42 24.21 -29.25
C GLN A 196 6.63 25.23 -28.12
N PRO A 197 5.61 25.47 -27.26
CA PRO A 197 5.80 26.30 -26.09
C PRO A 197 6.72 25.58 -25.10
N GLU A 198 7.64 26.31 -24.50
CA GLU A 198 8.40 25.89 -23.32
C GLU A 198 8.07 26.84 -22.17
N TRP A 199 7.86 26.29 -20.98
CA TRP A 199 7.58 27.05 -19.76
C TRP A 199 8.80 27.01 -18.85
N GLU A 200 9.14 28.14 -18.25
CA GLU A 200 10.23 28.19 -17.27
C GLU A 200 9.78 27.58 -15.94
N PHE A 201 10.60 26.73 -15.35
CA PHE A 201 10.53 26.32 -13.95
C PHE A 201 11.74 26.90 -13.22
N SER A 202 11.49 27.95 -12.42
CA SER A 202 12.50 28.66 -11.66
C SER A 202 11.87 29.34 -10.44
N ASP A 203 12.67 30.04 -9.64
CA ASP A 203 12.16 30.85 -8.54
C ASP A 203 11.17 31.95 -8.97
N LYS A 204 11.23 32.39 -10.24
CA LYS A 204 10.29 33.39 -10.78
C LYS A 204 8.91 32.81 -11.06
N THR A 205 8.82 31.52 -11.34
CA THR A 205 7.58 30.86 -11.79
C THR A 205 7.07 29.80 -10.81
N LYS A 206 7.82 29.44 -9.77
CA LYS A 206 7.43 28.36 -8.82
C LYS A 206 6.09 28.61 -8.14
N TYR A 207 5.73 29.88 -7.90
CA TYR A 207 4.40 30.23 -7.42
C TYR A 207 3.30 29.91 -8.45
N ASP A 208 3.50 30.26 -9.73
CA ASP A 208 2.50 29.95 -10.76
C ASP A 208 2.30 28.43 -10.90
N TRP A 209 3.39 27.65 -10.78
CA TRP A 209 3.33 26.19 -10.77
C TRP A 209 2.61 25.61 -9.54
N SER A 210 2.82 26.17 -8.35
CA SER A 210 2.08 25.72 -7.16
C SER A 210 0.60 26.06 -7.25
N ARG A 211 0.23 27.18 -7.89
CA ARG A 211 -1.17 27.53 -8.15
C ARG A 211 -1.87 26.52 -9.07
N ILE A 212 -1.15 25.91 -10.02
CA ILE A 212 -1.70 24.80 -10.84
C ILE A 212 -2.01 23.58 -9.94
N LEU A 213 -1.11 23.21 -9.03
CA LEU A 213 -1.34 22.12 -8.07
C LEU A 213 -2.57 22.41 -7.19
N VAL A 214 -2.69 23.64 -6.67
CA VAL A 214 -3.85 24.08 -5.89
C VAL A 214 -5.14 23.92 -6.69
N THR A 215 -5.16 24.31 -7.96
CA THR A 215 -6.35 24.15 -8.80
C THR A 215 -6.78 22.69 -8.92
N PHE A 216 -5.84 21.75 -9.11
CA PHE A 216 -6.18 20.32 -9.16
C PHE A 216 -6.68 19.78 -7.82
N LEU A 217 -6.03 20.11 -6.71
CA LEU A 217 -6.45 19.67 -5.38
C LEU A 217 -7.81 20.24 -4.99
N THR A 218 -8.05 21.54 -5.22
CA THR A 218 -9.34 22.17 -4.96
C THR A 218 -10.45 21.56 -5.83
N GLY A 219 -10.19 21.36 -7.13
CA GLY A 219 -11.15 20.74 -8.05
C GLY A 219 -11.52 19.32 -7.64
N MET A 220 -10.54 18.54 -7.18
CA MET A 220 -10.76 17.19 -6.64
C MET A 220 -11.59 17.22 -5.37
N GLY A 221 -11.22 18.03 -4.38
CA GLY A 221 -11.96 18.16 -3.11
C GLY A 221 -13.42 18.56 -3.32
N GLN A 222 -13.67 19.57 -4.15
CA GLN A 222 -15.03 19.99 -4.50
C GLN A 222 -15.82 18.90 -5.21
N SER A 223 -15.17 18.07 -6.04
CA SER A 223 -15.84 16.99 -6.77
C SER A 223 -16.17 15.81 -5.86
N ILE A 224 -15.32 15.50 -4.87
CA ILE A 224 -15.62 14.51 -3.83
C ILE A 224 -16.89 14.95 -3.07
N GLU A 225 -16.94 16.19 -2.59
CA GLU A 225 -18.12 16.71 -1.88
C GLU A 225 -19.41 16.70 -2.72
N LYS A 226 -19.30 16.82 -4.04
CA LYS A 226 -20.45 16.71 -4.95
C LYS A 226 -20.90 15.27 -5.12
N VAL A 227 -19.97 14.32 -5.25
CA VAL A 227 -20.29 12.89 -5.32
C VAL A 227 -20.94 12.42 -4.02
N GLU A 228 -20.44 12.85 -2.85
CA GLU A 228 -21.04 12.50 -1.55
C GLU A 228 -22.48 13.00 -1.38
N ARG A 229 -22.83 14.11 -2.04
CA ARG A 229 -24.17 14.70 -2.01
C ARG A 229 -25.05 14.30 -3.20
N ALA A 230 -24.51 13.58 -4.18
CA ALA A 230 -25.23 13.26 -5.40
C ALA A 230 -26.25 12.14 -5.15
N GLY A 231 -27.50 12.36 -5.52
CA GLY A 231 -28.46 11.28 -5.73
C GLY A 231 -28.10 10.43 -6.94
N GLU A 232 -28.77 9.29 -7.10
CA GLU A 232 -28.49 8.30 -8.15
C GLU A 232 -28.51 8.90 -9.57
N GLU A 233 -29.43 9.82 -9.84
CA GLU A 233 -29.56 10.51 -11.14
C GLU A 233 -28.34 11.36 -11.52
N ASN A 234 -27.66 11.97 -10.53
CA ASN A 234 -26.52 12.86 -10.76
C ASN A 234 -25.17 12.17 -10.55
N LEU A 235 -25.15 10.99 -9.91
CA LEU A 235 -23.92 10.30 -9.51
C LEU A 235 -22.96 10.11 -10.69
N GLN A 236 -23.47 9.68 -11.84
CA GLN A 236 -22.64 9.43 -13.02
C GLN A 236 -21.97 10.71 -13.56
N LYS A 237 -22.66 11.84 -13.48
CA LYS A 237 -22.13 13.14 -13.93
C LYS A 237 -21.04 13.64 -12.98
N GLU A 238 -21.29 13.54 -11.67
CA GLU A 238 -20.31 13.97 -10.67
C GLU A 238 -19.08 13.05 -10.66
N MET A 239 -19.25 11.74 -10.86
CA MET A 239 -18.14 10.79 -11.03
C MET A 239 -17.27 11.10 -12.25
N LYS A 240 -17.86 11.51 -13.38
CA LYS A 240 -17.08 11.99 -14.55
C LYS A 240 -16.22 13.21 -14.20
N THR A 241 -16.77 14.13 -13.40
CA THR A 241 -16.08 15.34 -12.96
C THR A 241 -14.94 15.00 -11.99
N LEU A 242 -15.19 14.12 -11.02
CA LEU A 242 -14.16 13.63 -10.11
C LEU A 242 -13.05 12.91 -10.86
N ASN A 243 -13.39 12.02 -11.79
CA ASN A 243 -12.41 11.30 -12.62
C ASN A 243 -11.52 12.27 -13.41
N PHE A 244 -12.12 13.31 -13.99
CA PHE A 244 -11.37 14.37 -14.67
C PHE A 244 -10.29 14.95 -13.76
N TRP A 245 -10.62 15.38 -12.54
CA TRP A 245 -9.64 15.96 -11.63
C TRP A 245 -8.59 14.97 -11.14
N CYS A 246 -8.99 13.73 -10.84
CA CYS A 246 -8.06 12.66 -10.44
C CYS A 246 -7.01 12.41 -11.54
N ARG A 247 -7.46 12.31 -12.80
CA ARG A 247 -6.59 12.11 -13.95
C ARG A 247 -5.56 13.24 -14.12
N TYR A 248 -5.99 14.49 -14.00
CA TYR A 248 -5.08 15.63 -14.16
C TYR A 248 -4.13 15.79 -12.98
N LEU A 249 -4.59 15.52 -11.76
CA LEU A 249 -3.71 15.46 -10.60
C LEU A 249 -2.65 14.36 -10.79
N TYR A 250 -3.05 13.15 -11.19
CA TYR A 250 -2.15 12.05 -11.52
C TYR A 250 -1.10 12.47 -12.54
N PHE A 251 -1.50 13.01 -13.69
CA PHE A 251 -0.56 13.41 -14.73
C PHE A 251 0.38 14.53 -14.29
N PHE A 252 -0.06 15.45 -13.43
CA PHE A 252 0.79 16.52 -12.93
C PHE A 252 1.79 16.05 -11.89
N VAL A 253 1.35 15.21 -10.95
CA VAL A 253 2.19 14.63 -9.88
C VAL A 253 3.24 13.68 -10.46
N THR A 254 2.88 12.87 -11.45
CA THR A 254 3.78 11.87 -12.07
C THR A 254 4.54 12.40 -13.28
N TRP A 255 4.41 13.70 -13.58
CA TRP A 255 5.07 14.26 -14.75
C TRP A 255 6.59 14.17 -14.63
N LYS A 256 7.23 13.54 -15.63
CA LYS A 256 8.69 13.33 -15.69
C LYS A 256 9.53 14.59 -15.52
N ALA A 257 8.97 15.77 -15.78
CA ALA A 257 9.65 17.04 -15.53
C ALA A 257 9.88 17.32 -14.03
N GLY A 258 9.30 16.53 -13.12
CA GLY A 258 9.59 16.57 -11.69
C GLY A 258 9.13 17.86 -11.00
N ILE A 259 8.17 18.59 -11.57
CA ILE A 259 7.73 19.90 -11.06
C ILE A 259 7.16 19.78 -9.66
N VAL A 260 6.18 18.90 -9.44
CA VAL A 260 5.54 18.71 -8.13
C VAL A 260 6.56 18.22 -7.09
N ARG A 261 7.42 17.27 -7.46
CA ARG A 261 8.50 16.78 -6.59
C ARG A 261 9.42 17.92 -6.16
N ASP A 262 9.96 18.69 -7.11
CA ASP A 262 10.89 19.77 -6.80
C ASP A 262 10.21 20.89 -6.00
N LEU A 263 8.95 21.24 -6.29
CA LEU A 263 8.19 22.18 -5.47
C LEU A 263 8.07 21.70 -4.02
N LEU A 264 7.75 20.43 -3.80
CA LEU A 264 7.55 19.91 -2.45
C LEU A 264 8.87 19.70 -1.68
N THR A 265 9.90 19.16 -2.33
CA THR A 265 11.11 18.69 -1.63
C THR A 265 12.28 19.66 -1.69
N LYS A 266 12.26 20.66 -2.57
CA LYS A 266 13.36 21.64 -2.71
C LYS A 266 12.97 23.04 -2.29
N THR A 267 11.69 23.30 -1.98
CA THR A 267 11.23 24.62 -1.56
C THR A 267 10.65 24.60 -0.16
N ASN A 268 10.50 25.78 0.44
CA ASN A 268 9.80 25.95 1.72
C ASN A 268 8.27 25.90 1.63
N MET A 269 7.71 25.44 0.50
CA MET A 269 6.26 25.41 0.29
C MET A 269 5.50 24.67 1.39
N VAL A 270 6.15 23.71 2.05
CA VAL A 270 5.56 22.90 3.11
C VAL A 270 6.29 23.01 4.46
N ASP A 271 7.27 23.93 4.59
CA ASP A 271 8.06 24.08 5.83
C ASP A 271 7.19 24.53 7.01
N ASN A 272 6.12 25.29 6.74
CA ASN A 272 5.18 25.76 7.76
C ASN A 272 4.08 24.74 8.09
N MET A 273 4.12 23.53 7.53
CA MET A 273 3.19 22.47 7.91
C MET A 273 3.63 21.90 9.26
N THR A 274 2.94 22.30 10.32
CA THR A 274 3.07 21.65 11.61
C THR A 274 2.42 20.27 11.51
N MET A 275 3.23 19.28 11.20
CA MET A 275 2.83 17.88 11.29
C MET A 275 2.50 17.60 12.76
N PRO A 276 1.26 17.19 13.11
CA PRO A 276 0.98 16.80 14.47
C PRO A 276 1.91 15.64 14.82
N MET A 277 2.80 15.86 15.79
CA MET A 277 3.49 14.75 16.43
C MET A 277 2.39 13.90 17.06
N ARG A 278 2.27 12.65 16.61
CA ARG A 278 1.24 11.71 17.05
C ARG A 278 1.43 11.50 18.56
N THR A 279 0.67 12.23 19.38
CA THR A 279 0.61 12.01 20.83
C THR A 279 -0.51 11.07 21.23
N ASP A 280 -1.47 10.84 20.32
CA ASP A 280 -2.61 9.97 20.56
C ASP A 280 -2.47 8.63 19.82
N ASN A 281 -2.52 7.54 20.58
CA ASN A 281 -2.58 6.14 20.13
C ASN A 281 -3.88 5.78 19.39
N SER A 282 -4.45 6.70 18.60
CA SER A 282 -5.74 6.48 17.95
C SER A 282 -5.66 5.30 16.96
N ARG A 283 -6.63 4.40 17.12
CA ARG A 283 -6.57 2.94 16.89
C ARG A 283 -6.63 2.43 15.44
N TYR A 284 -6.43 3.26 14.42
CA TYR A 284 -6.54 2.81 13.03
C TYR A 284 -5.43 3.38 12.15
N ASP A 285 -4.58 2.47 11.67
CA ASP A 285 -3.25 2.75 11.14
C ASP A 285 -3.22 2.79 9.60
N GLU A 286 -4.21 3.43 8.99
CA GLU A 286 -4.10 3.85 7.58
C GLU A 286 -3.14 5.03 7.42
N LEU A 287 -2.89 5.75 8.52
CA LEU A 287 -1.97 6.87 8.58
C LEU A 287 -0.49 6.47 8.64
N ALA A 288 -0.18 5.20 8.88
CA ALA A 288 1.19 4.72 8.85
C ALA A 288 1.87 4.98 7.50
N GLU A 289 1.12 4.91 6.40
CA GLU A 289 1.63 5.25 5.05
C GLU A 289 2.15 6.70 4.96
N PHE A 290 1.60 7.57 5.80
CA PHE A 290 1.96 8.98 5.84
C PHE A 290 2.86 9.30 7.01
N GLU A 291 3.43 8.35 7.74
CA GLU A 291 4.38 8.69 8.80
C GLU A 291 5.64 9.33 8.21
N LEU A 292 6.20 10.27 8.98
CA LEU A 292 7.46 10.89 8.62
C LEU A 292 8.53 9.80 8.76
N GLU A 293 9.19 9.46 7.65
CA GLU A 293 10.37 8.61 7.74
C GLU A 293 11.38 9.31 8.64
N VAL A 294 12.12 8.57 9.45
CA VAL A 294 13.16 9.17 10.30
C VAL A 294 14.18 9.89 9.40
N GLY A 295 14.26 11.21 9.55
CA GLY A 295 15.09 12.08 8.69
C GLY A 295 14.46 12.48 7.36
N GLY A 296 13.21 12.09 7.08
CA GLY A 296 12.45 12.51 5.91
C GLY A 296 11.99 13.97 6.00
N SER A 297 12.08 14.70 4.90
CA SER A 297 11.51 16.06 4.81
C SER A 297 9.98 16.01 4.75
N THR A 298 9.29 17.02 5.30
CA THR A 298 7.83 17.20 5.16
C THR A 298 7.39 17.17 3.69
N GLY A 299 8.23 17.70 2.78
CA GLY A 299 8.01 17.64 1.34
C GLY A 299 7.90 16.22 0.77
N ALA A 300 8.74 15.31 1.25
CA ALA A 300 8.71 13.91 0.83
C ALA A 300 7.43 13.22 1.32
N GLN A 301 7.00 13.52 2.54
CA GLN A 301 5.76 13.00 3.13
C GLN A 301 4.52 13.47 2.36
N VAL A 302 4.43 14.78 2.04
CA VAL A 302 3.34 15.31 1.20
C VAL A 302 3.37 14.70 -0.20
N LEU A 303 4.55 14.45 -0.77
CA LEU A 303 4.67 13.78 -2.06
C LEU A 303 4.17 12.33 -2.00
N ARG A 304 4.51 11.58 -0.94
CA ARG A 304 3.96 10.23 -0.71
C ARG A 304 2.44 10.27 -0.61
N TYR A 305 1.90 11.20 0.17
CA TYR A 305 0.46 11.44 0.26
C TYR A 305 -0.19 11.64 -1.13
N LEU A 306 0.37 12.54 -1.94
CA LEU A 306 -0.14 12.78 -3.29
C LEU A 306 -0.02 11.55 -4.19
N TRP A 307 1.04 10.75 -4.06
CA TRP A 307 1.14 9.47 -4.76
C TRP A 307 0.05 8.50 -4.34
N THR A 308 -0.16 8.28 -3.04
CA THR A 308 -1.23 7.41 -2.53
C THR A 308 -2.60 7.81 -3.08
N VAL A 309 -2.92 9.10 -3.10
CA VAL A 309 -4.17 9.63 -3.66
C VAL A 309 -4.36 9.25 -5.15
N VAL A 310 -3.28 9.13 -5.92
CA VAL A 310 -3.33 8.87 -7.37
C VAL A 310 -2.92 7.43 -7.77
N THR A 311 -2.53 6.56 -6.83
CA THR A 311 -1.97 5.22 -7.09
C THR A 311 -2.93 4.29 -7.88
N TRP A 312 -4.14 4.05 -7.39
CA TRP A 312 -5.30 4.45 -8.16
C TRP A 312 -5.28 4.40 -9.70
N HIS A 313 -5.21 5.63 -10.21
CA HIS A 313 -5.23 5.98 -11.61
C HIS A 313 -3.96 5.50 -12.31
N GLU A 314 -2.82 5.47 -11.61
CA GLU A 314 -1.60 4.84 -12.12
C GLU A 314 -1.83 3.37 -12.46
N ALA A 315 -2.52 2.63 -11.59
CA ALA A 315 -2.81 1.22 -11.80
C ALA A 315 -3.68 1.00 -13.05
N VAL A 316 -4.80 1.72 -13.18
CA VAL A 316 -5.66 1.65 -14.37
C VAL A 316 -4.88 2.00 -15.63
N TYR A 317 -4.13 3.11 -15.61
CA TYR A 317 -3.38 3.60 -16.75
C TYR A 317 -2.29 2.60 -17.18
N THR A 318 -1.51 2.07 -16.25
CA THR A 318 -0.44 1.12 -16.55
C THR A 318 -0.99 -0.20 -17.08
N LEU A 319 -2.05 -0.73 -16.46
CA LEU A 319 -2.69 -1.96 -16.91
C LEU A 319 -3.25 -1.82 -18.33
N CYS A 320 -4.04 -0.77 -18.61
CA CYS A 320 -4.58 -0.52 -19.95
C CYS A 320 -3.49 -0.28 -20.99
N ASN A 321 -2.33 0.26 -20.57
CA ASN A 321 -1.21 0.47 -21.44
C ASN A 321 -0.34 -0.76 -21.68
N ASN A 322 -0.62 -1.88 -21.02
CA ASN A 322 0.07 -3.15 -21.27
C ASN A 322 -0.58 -3.89 -22.45
N LYS A 323 0.16 -4.04 -23.56
CA LYS A 323 -0.32 -4.73 -24.78
C LYS A 323 -0.53 -6.23 -24.57
N ALA A 324 0.16 -6.84 -23.61
CA ALA A 324 0.00 -8.25 -23.30
C ALA A 324 -1.23 -8.51 -22.42
N LEU A 325 -1.75 -7.48 -21.72
CA LEU A 325 -2.80 -7.64 -20.73
C LEU A 325 -4.02 -8.39 -21.31
N PRO A 326 -4.67 -8.01 -22.43
CA PRO A 326 -5.84 -8.74 -22.92
C PRO A 326 -5.62 -10.23 -23.23
N LYS A 327 -4.37 -10.62 -23.54
CA LYS A 327 -4.02 -12.05 -23.74
C LYS A 327 -3.86 -12.75 -22.39
N LEU A 328 -3.15 -12.11 -21.46
CA LEU A 328 -3.04 -12.56 -20.07
C LEU A 328 -4.42 -12.68 -19.42
N LEU A 329 -5.38 -11.83 -19.84
CA LEU A 329 -6.72 -11.80 -19.28
C LEU A 329 -7.66 -12.92 -19.76
N LYS A 330 -7.25 -13.78 -20.69
CA LYS A 330 -8.13 -14.84 -21.20
C LYS A 330 -8.08 -16.12 -20.37
N ASP A 331 -6.97 -16.36 -19.70
CA ASP A 331 -6.68 -17.62 -19.03
C ASP A 331 -6.13 -17.36 -17.62
N ILE A 332 -6.99 -16.93 -16.70
CA ILE A 332 -6.65 -16.79 -15.28
C ILE A 332 -7.20 -17.93 -14.44
N GLU A 333 -6.34 -18.40 -13.53
CA GLU A 333 -6.74 -19.21 -12.39
C GLU A 333 -6.45 -18.45 -11.09
N ILE A 334 -7.48 -18.35 -10.23
CA ILE A 334 -7.40 -17.63 -8.96
C ILE A 334 -7.56 -18.62 -7.81
N GLY A 335 -6.54 -18.68 -6.96
CA GLY A 335 -6.64 -19.29 -5.64
C GLY A 335 -6.93 -18.23 -4.60
N LEU A 336 -7.99 -18.41 -3.82
CA LEU A 336 -8.27 -17.52 -2.69
C LEU A 336 -7.80 -18.17 -1.40
N VAL A 337 -6.96 -17.46 -0.65
CA VAL A 337 -6.50 -17.88 0.68
C VAL A 337 -7.05 -16.92 1.71
N GLN A 338 -7.80 -17.46 2.66
CA GLN A 338 -8.26 -16.71 3.81
C GLN A 338 -7.26 -16.88 4.95
N VAL A 339 -6.79 -15.76 5.50
CA VAL A 339 -5.90 -15.80 6.67
C VAL A 339 -6.72 -16.22 7.90
N PRO A 340 -6.34 -17.32 8.59
CA PRO A 340 -6.99 -17.68 9.85
C PRO A 340 -6.64 -16.66 10.93
N ARG A 341 -7.52 -16.49 11.92
CA ARG A 341 -7.16 -15.69 13.10
C ARG A 341 -5.96 -16.30 13.81
N SER A 342 -5.09 -15.42 14.31
CA SER A 342 -4.04 -15.82 15.23
C SER A 342 -4.64 -16.28 16.56
N PRO A 343 -4.03 -17.26 17.24
CA PRO A 343 -4.42 -17.60 18.61
C PRO A 343 -4.22 -16.37 19.50
N SER A 344 -5.21 -16.08 20.35
CA SER A 344 -5.19 -14.92 21.26
C SER A 344 -4.13 -14.99 22.36
N SER A 345 -3.36 -16.08 22.44
CA SER A 345 -2.28 -16.21 23.41
C SER A 345 -1.05 -15.45 22.94
N VAL A 346 -0.81 -14.31 23.58
CA VAL A 346 0.43 -13.51 23.49
C VAL A 346 1.13 -13.58 24.84
N LEU A 347 2.46 -13.49 24.86
CA LEU A 347 3.17 -13.31 26.13
C LEU A 347 2.71 -12.00 26.80
N THR A 348 2.44 -12.09 28.09
CA THR A 348 2.20 -10.92 28.93
C THR A 348 3.49 -10.13 29.12
N LEU A 349 3.38 -8.82 29.40
CA LEU A 349 4.53 -7.97 29.67
C LEU A 349 5.43 -8.52 30.80
N PRO A 350 4.89 -9.06 31.93
CA PRO A 350 5.71 -9.70 32.95
C PRO A 350 6.47 -10.94 32.45
N GLU A 351 5.87 -11.75 31.59
CA GLU A 351 6.57 -12.90 30.98
C GLU A 351 7.72 -12.45 30.09
N ILE A 352 7.50 -11.42 29.25
CA ILE A 352 8.55 -10.87 28.38
C ILE A 352 9.67 -10.23 29.21
N SER A 353 9.33 -9.43 30.22
CA SER A 353 10.31 -8.83 31.13
C SER A 353 11.16 -9.90 31.82
N LYS A 354 10.52 -10.95 32.35
CA LYS A 354 11.24 -12.06 33.00
C LYS A 354 12.23 -12.75 32.06
N GLU A 355 11.80 -13.04 30.83
CA GLU A 355 12.68 -13.67 29.83
C GLU A 355 13.78 -12.71 29.36
N PHE A 356 13.47 -11.42 29.23
CA PHE A 356 14.46 -10.38 28.91
C PHE A 356 15.57 -10.33 29.96
N PHE A 357 15.24 -10.26 31.26
CA PHE A 357 16.24 -10.24 32.34
C PHE A 357 17.05 -11.53 32.41
N LYS A 358 16.45 -12.68 32.07
CA LYS A 358 17.18 -13.94 31.99
C LYS A 358 18.25 -13.90 30.89
N ARG A 359 17.98 -13.23 29.76
CA ARG A 359 18.92 -13.08 28.64
C ARG A 359 19.93 -11.95 28.86
N PHE A 360 19.50 -10.87 29.52
CA PHE A 360 20.26 -9.64 29.72
C PHE A 360 20.26 -9.22 31.21
N PRO A 361 20.97 -9.95 32.10
CA PRO A 361 20.83 -9.80 33.55
C PRO A 361 21.32 -8.45 34.12
N PHE A 362 22.07 -7.67 33.35
CA PHE A 362 22.65 -6.39 33.79
C PHE A 362 21.85 -5.15 33.36
N MET A 363 20.76 -5.33 32.62
CA MET A 363 19.92 -4.23 32.15
C MET A 363 18.92 -3.82 33.24
N ILE A 364 18.81 -2.51 33.53
CA ILE A 364 17.71 -1.96 34.34
C ILE A 364 16.62 -1.50 33.37
N LEU A 365 15.52 -2.23 33.31
CA LEU A 365 14.49 -2.01 32.31
C LEU A 365 13.36 -1.11 32.82
N TYR A 366 13.01 -0.09 32.04
CA TYR A 366 11.81 0.75 32.28
C TYR A 366 10.69 0.44 31.25
N LEU A 367 10.42 -0.84 30.96
CA LEU A 367 9.35 -1.23 30.01
C LEU A 367 7.95 -0.86 30.52
N GLU A 368 7.71 -0.91 31.83
CA GLU A 368 6.37 -0.69 32.43
C GLU A 368 5.77 0.67 32.12
N LYS A 369 6.59 1.69 31.85
CA LYS A 369 6.10 3.05 31.54
C LYS A 369 5.83 3.30 30.05
N ARG A 370 6.36 2.46 29.15
CA ARG A 370 6.31 2.70 27.70
C ARG A 370 5.37 1.76 26.95
N CYS A 371 5.08 0.58 27.50
CA CYS A 371 4.19 -0.38 26.85
C CYS A 371 2.80 -0.30 27.46
N HIS A 372 1.92 0.53 26.88
CA HIS A 372 0.50 0.42 27.15
C HIS A 372 0.01 -0.92 26.58
N SER A 373 -0.62 -1.76 27.42
CA SER A 373 -1.11 -3.10 27.05
C SER A 373 -2.36 -3.05 26.16
N ASP A 374 -2.45 -2.08 25.26
CA ASP A 374 -3.52 -2.07 24.27
C ASP A 374 -3.39 -3.35 23.43
N MET A 375 -4.50 -4.07 23.39
CA MET A 375 -4.59 -5.46 22.94
C MET A 375 -3.88 -5.68 21.60
N PHE A 376 -3.06 -6.72 21.53
CA PHE A 376 -2.54 -7.26 20.29
C PHE A 376 -3.70 -7.52 19.32
N PHE A 377 -3.57 -7.02 18.08
CA PHE A 377 -4.52 -7.33 17.03
C PHE A 377 -3.99 -8.53 16.23
N ASP A 378 -4.67 -9.67 16.44
CA ASP A 378 -4.35 -11.04 16.02
C ASP A 378 -4.32 -11.27 14.50
N PHE A 379 -3.28 -10.80 13.80
CA PHE A 379 -3.18 -11.06 12.35
C PHE A 379 -1.83 -11.58 11.91
N VAL A 380 -1.85 -12.78 11.32
CA VAL A 380 -0.78 -13.23 10.43
C VAL A 380 -0.80 -12.30 9.21
N HIS A 381 0.33 -11.67 8.91
CA HIS A 381 0.45 -10.85 7.71
C HIS A 381 0.20 -11.71 6.47
N SER A 382 -0.54 -11.15 5.50
CA SER A 382 -0.89 -11.87 4.27
C SER A 382 0.35 -12.34 3.48
N GLU A 383 1.42 -11.56 3.51
CA GLU A 383 2.72 -11.83 2.92
C GLU A 383 3.38 -13.03 3.58
N ALA A 384 3.33 -13.08 4.91
CA ALA A 384 3.84 -14.21 5.69
C ALA A 384 3.08 -15.49 5.34
N VAL A 385 1.74 -15.43 5.23
CA VAL A 385 0.94 -16.58 4.79
C VAL A 385 1.37 -17.06 3.40
N LEU A 386 1.56 -16.14 2.45
CA LEU A 386 2.01 -16.49 1.10
C LEU A 386 3.39 -17.15 1.10
N MET A 387 4.36 -16.57 1.80
CA MET A 387 5.70 -17.15 1.93
C MET A 387 5.64 -18.55 2.54
N GLY A 388 4.85 -18.73 3.60
CA GLY A 388 4.65 -20.03 4.25
C GLY A 388 4.02 -21.06 3.32
N LEU A 389 2.97 -20.70 2.58
CA LEU A 389 2.34 -21.60 1.61
C LEU A 389 3.28 -21.98 0.47
N LEU A 390 3.93 -21.00 -0.14
CA LEU A 390 4.87 -21.23 -1.24
C LEU A 390 6.02 -22.13 -0.80
N ASN A 391 6.62 -21.85 0.37
CA ASN A 391 7.71 -22.68 0.88
C ASN A 391 7.21 -24.10 1.24
N TYR A 392 5.99 -24.21 1.80
CA TYR A 392 5.36 -25.50 2.12
C TYR A 392 5.20 -26.39 0.88
N TYR A 393 4.57 -25.88 -0.18
CA TYR A 393 4.33 -26.67 -1.39
C TYR A 393 5.61 -26.93 -2.20
N LYS A 394 6.60 -26.04 -2.13
CA LYS A 394 7.88 -26.23 -2.83
C LYS A 394 8.77 -27.27 -2.17
N HIS A 395 8.86 -27.28 -0.84
CA HIS A 395 9.84 -28.12 -0.12
C HIS A 395 9.23 -29.31 0.62
N TYR A 396 7.93 -29.26 0.94
CA TYR A 396 7.28 -30.22 1.84
C TYR A 396 6.11 -30.97 1.18
N SER A 397 5.90 -30.83 -0.13
CA SER A 397 4.75 -31.40 -0.87
C SER A 397 4.61 -32.92 -0.75
N VAL A 398 5.70 -33.66 -0.54
CA VAL A 398 5.66 -35.13 -0.33
C VAL A 398 4.91 -35.49 0.97
N GLN A 399 4.81 -34.57 1.94
CA GLN A 399 4.10 -34.73 3.20
C GLN A 399 2.79 -33.91 3.26
N ALA A 400 2.42 -33.22 2.18
CA ALA A 400 1.30 -32.26 2.16
C ALA A 400 -0.10 -32.88 2.25
N GLY A 401 -0.21 -34.22 2.25
CA GLY A 401 -1.47 -34.94 2.33
C GLY A 401 -2.10 -35.01 3.72
N GLN A 402 -1.42 -34.53 4.78
CA GLN A 402 -1.93 -34.65 6.14
C GLN A 402 -1.96 -33.29 6.86
N ASP A 403 -3.19 -32.85 7.17
CA ASP A 403 -3.54 -32.07 8.38
C ASP A 403 -3.41 -30.54 8.37
N VAL A 404 -3.23 -29.86 7.22
CA VAL A 404 -3.19 -28.38 7.20
C VAL A 404 -4.57 -27.72 7.09
N GLY A 405 -5.65 -28.50 7.03
CA GLY A 405 -7.02 -27.98 6.96
C GLY A 405 -7.36 -27.25 5.66
N PHE A 406 -6.58 -27.42 4.58
CA PHE A 406 -6.94 -26.89 3.26
C PHE A 406 -8.11 -27.67 2.65
N GLY A 407 -9.11 -26.96 2.14
CA GLY A 407 -10.28 -27.59 1.51
C GLY A 407 -9.97 -28.35 0.21
N ASP A 408 -8.90 -27.96 -0.51
CA ASP A 408 -8.47 -28.60 -1.75
C ASP A 408 -6.93 -28.49 -1.94
N PRO A 409 -6.14 -29.40 -1.34
CA PRO A 409 -4.68 -29.36 -1.44
C PRO A 409 -4.17 -29.65 -2.86
N GLN A 410 -4.92 -30.40 -3.67
CA GLN A 410 -4.51 -30.73 -5.05
C GLN A 410 -4.58 -29.50 -5.95
N ARG A 411 -5.68 -28.75 -5.86
CA ARG A 411 -5.81 -27.49 -6.61
C ARG A 411 -4.82 -26.43 -6.14
N MET A 412 -4.58 -26.34 -4.83
CA MET A 412 -3.55 -25.45 -4.30
C MET A 412 -2.16 -25.84 -4.82
N GLN A 413 -1.83 -27.13 -4.84
CA GLN A 413 -0.60 -27.62 -5.44
C GLN A 413 -0.52 -27.28 -6.92
N GLN A 414 -1.61 -27.40 -7.69
CA GLN A 414 -1.63 -27.02 -9.10
C GLN A 414 -1.36 -25.53 -9.29
N ILE A 415 -1.98 -24.66 -8.49
CA ILE A 415 -1.77 -23.22 -8.57
C ILE A 415 -0.32 -22.85 -8.22
N LEU A 416 0.27 -23.50 -7.21
CA LEU A 416 1.59 -23.15 -6.69
C LEU A 416 2.76 -23.87 -7.38
N ALA A 417 2.57 -25.07 -7.94
CA ALA A 417 3.64 -25.84 -8.58
C ALA A 417 4.18 -25.19 -9.87
N GLU A 418 3.37 -24.34 -10.51
CA GLU A 418 3.75 -23.58 -11.71
C GLU A 418 4.12 -22.12 -11.39
N ALA A 419 3.98 -21.69 -10.12
CA ALA A 419 4.56 -20.44 -9.68
C ALA A 419 6.05 -20.67 -9.44
N GLY A 420 6.90 -20.30 -10.42
CA GLY A 420 8.36 -20.47 -10.37
C GLY A 420 9.04 -19.69 -9.23
N GLU A 421 9.99 -18.80 -9.53
CA GLU A 421 10.46 -17.84 -8.53
C GLU A 421 9.30 -16.91 -8.15
N ALA A 422 8.72 -17.14 -6.97
CA ALA A 422 7.46 -16.52 -6.58
C ALA A 422 7.66 -15.08 -6.12
N VAL A 423 7.17 -14.15 -6.93
CA VAL A 423 7.07 -12.74 -6.57
C VAL A 423 5.81 -12.55 -5.73
N ILE A 424 5.97 -12.06 -4.51
CA ILE A 424 4.86 -11.73 -3.63
C ILE A 424 4.66 -10.23 -3.70
N THR A 425 3.52 -9.81 -4.22
CA THR A 425 3.17 -8.39 -4.30
C THR A 425 2.09 -8.04 -3.29
N ILE A 426 2.20 -6.85 -2.76
CA ILE A 426 1.23 -6.23 -1.87
C ILE A 426 0.91 -4.85 -2.41
N SER A 427 -0.21 -4.27 -1.97
CA SER A 427 -0.55 -2.88 -2.31
C SER A 427 0.52 -1.90 -1.81
N GLU A 428 1.14 -2.24 -0.68
CA GLU A 428 2.02 -1.39 0.12
C GLU A 428 3.43 -2.01 0.28
N GLU A 429 4.25 -1.41 1.13
CA GLU A 429 5.49 -2.03 1.63
C GLU A 429 5.14 -2.99 2.78
N CYS A 430 5.94 -4.04 2.99
CA CYS A 430 5.68 -5.04 4.02
C CYS A 430 6.33 -4.65 5.35
N CYS A 431 5.89 -5.28 6.44
CA CYS A 431 6.54 -5.10 7.73
C CYS A 431 7.94 -5.71 7.78
N TRP A 432 8.75 -5.24 8.72
CA TRP A 432 10.11 -5.73 8.92
C TRP A 432 10.17 -7.26 9.09
N CYS A 433 9.21 -7.87 9.80
CA CYS A 433 9.19 -9.32 9.98
C CYS A 433 8.94 -10.08 8.66
N CYS A 434 8.11 -9.53 7.76
CA CYS A 434 7.87 -10.13 6.45
C CYS A 434 9.12 -10.01 5.57
N ASP A 435 9.76 -8.85 5.56
CA ASP A 435 11.02 -8.64 4.84
C ASP A 435 12.14 -9.55 5.37
N TRP A 436 12.29 -9.63 6.70
CA TRP A 436 13.24 -10.54 7.32
C TRP A 436 12.97 -11.99 6.91
N LEU A 437 11.72 -12.44 6.95
CA LEU A 437 11.34 -13.79 6.55
C LEU A 437 11.68 -14.05 5.09
N SER A 438 11.40 -13.11 4.19
CA SER A 438 11.68 -13.26 2.75
C SER A 438 13.15 -13.49 2.42
N LYS A 439 14.05 -12.90 3.23
CA LYS A 439 15.50 -12.98 3.09
C LYS A 439 16.10 -14.22 3.75
N ASN A 440 15.42 -14.77 4.76
CA ASN A 440 15.95 -15.85 5.61
C ASN A 440 15.20 -17.18 5.47
N SER A 441 14.17 -17.25 4.64
CA SER A 441 13.48 -18.49 4.30
C SER A 441 14.31 -19.38 3.37
N GLU A 442 13.96 -20.67 3.33
CA GLU A 442 14.59 -21.66 2.43
C GLU A 442 14.36 -21.31 0.95
N SER A 443 13.22 -20.70 0.64
CA SER A 443 12.93 -20.07 -0.65
C SER A 443 13.36 -18.62 -0.66
N GLN A 444 13.87 -18.16 -1.80
CA GLN A 444 14.05 -16.73 -2.05
C GLN A 444 12.71 -16.14 -2.50
N PHE A 445 12.22 -15.15 -1.75
CA PHE A 445 11.03 -14.39 -2.11
C PHE A 445 11.40 -12.96 -2.44
N MET A 446 10.75 -12.40 -3.46
CA MET A 446 10.87 -10.98 -3.78
C MET A 446 9.66 -10.24 -3.23
N LEU A 447 9.90 -9.32 -2.29
CA LEU A 447 8.90 -8.38 -1.78
C LEU A 447 9.12 -7.00 -2.39
N LEU A 448 8.04 -6.22 -2.49
CA LEU A 448 8.05 -4.85 -3.01
C LEU A 448 8.63 -3.81 -2.03
N GLY A 449 9.29 -4.26 -0.95
CA GLY A 449 9.96 -3.40 0.01
C GLY A 449 9.43 -3.51 1.40
N THR A 450 10.12 -2.85 2.32
CA THR A 450 9.71 -2.73 3.70
C THR A 450 9.73 -1.28 4.14
N HIS A 451 8.68 -0.91 4.87
CA HIS A 451 8.61 0.37 5.56
C HIS A 451 9.46 0.36 6.85
N GLY A 452 10.15 -0.75 7.16
CA GLY A 452 11.05 -0.87 8.31
C GLY A 452 10.37 -0.93 9.68
N MET A 453 9.07 -0.64 9.76
CA MET A 453 8.33 -0.75 11.01
C MET A 453 8.02 -2.21 11.34
N MET A 454 8.12 -2.53 12.63
CA MET A 454 7.58 -3.78 13.14
C MET A 454 6.10 -3.58 13.42
N TYR A 455 5.30 -4.50 12.91
CA TYR A 455 3.89 -4.62 13.25
C TYR A 455 3.68 -5.87 14.08
N PRO A 456 2.59 -5.93 14.88
CA PRO A 456 2.08 -7.16 15.46
C PRO A 456 2.08 -8.28 14.42
N TRP A 457 2.90 -9.32 14.63
CA TRP A 457 3.16 -10.32 13.61
C TRP A 457 3.08 -11.73 14.19
N ASP A 458 2.27 -12.56 13.56
CA ASP A 458 2.18 -13.98 13.86
C ASP A 458 2.89 -14.80 12.77
N PRO A 459 3.77 -15.75 13.13
CA PRO A 459 4.45 -16.56 12.13
C PRO A 459 3.50 -17.43 11.29
N PRO A 460 3.84 -17.73 10.03
CA PRO A 460 3.05 -18.66 9.22
C PRO A 460 2.93 -20.03 9.87
N LYS A 461 1.73 -20.61 9.82
CA LYS A 461 1.48 -21.94 10.41
C LYS A 461 2.29 -23.05 9.72
N VAL A 462 2.54 -22.89 8.43
CA VAL A 462 3.24 -23.86 7.58
C VAL A 462 4.39 -23.24 6.79
N GLY A 463 5.29 -24.11 6.33
CA GLY A 463 6.39 -23.76 5.44
C GLY A 463 7.47 -22.87 6.04
N VAL A 464 7.49 -22.64 7.35
CA VAL A 464 8.63 -22.00 8.02
C VAL A 464 9.19 -22.99 9.04
N SER A 465 10.46 -23.34 8.88
CA SER A 465 11.14 -24.27 9.78
C SER A 465 11.39 -23.64 11.15
N GLU A 466 11.39 -24.47 12.19
CA GLU A 466 11.60 -24.02 13.58
C GLU A 466 12.94 -23.29 13.75
N LEU A 467 13.97 -23.69 12.99
CA LEU A 467 15.27 -23.03 12.97
C LEU A 467 15.19 -21.58 12.50
N VAL A 468 14.43 -21.31 11.43
CA VAL A 468 14.21 -19.94 10.92
C VAL A 468 13.46 -19.10 11.96
N LEU A 469 12.44 -19.66 12.60
CA LEU A 469 11.70 -18.97 13.67
C LEU A 469 12.57 -18.66 14.89
N LYS A 470 13.46 -19.58 15.29
CA LYS A 470 14.41 -19.33 16.40
C LYS A 470 15.40 -18.21 16.07
N LYS A 471 15.86 -18.14 14.81
CA LYS A 471 16.71 -17.03 14.35
C LYS A 471 15.96 -15.70 14.40
N LEU A 472 14.73 -15.65 13.89
CA LEU A 472 13.87 -14.46 13.98
C LEU A 472 13.66 -14.03 15.43
N GLU A 473 13.36 -14.97 16.33
CA GLU A 473 13.23 -14.68 17.76
C GLU A 473 14.50 -14.01 18.31
N GLY A 474 15.68 -14.54 17.97
CA GLY A 474 16.97 -13.96 18.34
C GLY A 474 17.13 -12.51 17.87
N GLU A 475 16.82 -12.22 16.61
CA GLU A 475 16.88 -10.86 16.07
C GLU A 475 15.88 -9.92 16.73
N LEU A 476 14.67 -10.40 17.05
CA LEU A 476 13.68 -9.61 17.79
C LEU A 476 14.17 -9.27 19.21
N TRP A 477 14.85 -10.20 19.90
CA TRP A 477 15.47 -9.90 21.19
C TRP A 477 16.60 -8.87 21.07
N ASN A 478 17.42 -8.94 20.02
CA ASN A 478 18.47 -7.95 19.77
C ASN A 478 17.87 -6.56 19.52
N ASN A 479 16.84 -6.47 18.68
CA ASN A 479 16.10 -5.22 18.44
C ASN A 479 15.49 -4.68 19.73
N LEU A 480 14.96 -5.55 20.60
CA LEU A 480 14.39 -5.12 21.88
C LEU A 480 15.47 -4.60 22.83
N TYR A 481 16.64 -5.25 22.83
CA TYR A 481 17.80 -4.78 23.58
C TYR A 481 18.24 -3.39 23.10
N GLU A 482 18.43 -3.19 21.79
CA GLU A 482 18.81 -1.90 21.21
C GLU A 482 17.78 -0.79 21.49
N ALA A 483 16.50 -1.13 21.52
CA ALA A 483 15.41 -0.18 21.77
C ALA A 483 15.34 0.34 23.23
N VAL A 484 15.90 -0.43 24.17
CA VAL A 484 15.80 -0.15 25.61
C VAL A 484 17.14 0.21 26.26
N THR A 485 18.26 0.08 25.53
CA THR A 485 19.55 0.72 25.83
C THR A 485 19.57 2.15 25.32
#